data_AF-A7EYI3-F1
#
_entry.id   AF-A7EYI3-F1
#
_cell.length_a   1.000
_cell.length_b   1.000
_cell.length_c   1.000
_cell.angle_alpha   90.00
_cell.angle_beta   90.00
_cell.angle_gamma   90.00
#
_symmetry.space_group_name_H-M   'P 1'
#
loop_
_entity.id
_entity.type
_entity.pdbx_description
1 polymer ?
#
loop_
_entity_poly.entity_id
_entity_poly.type
_entity_poly.pdbx_seq_one_letter_code
_entity_poly.pdbx_strand_id
1 'polypeptide(L)'
;MHMDLYYACGGKWDTVVPQCDITPAELTSFLEYAAMFLCNLGNYHGEGDQKFVPDLNAETLRKIVTISSKAQQERAIELRHRHRTYFPRRDRQCIGDDADKLYHLLKASTETIVPVDGLRELSDGIFIVNGDHSEELSKICSALIKAKEYAGNRTQTRFLTSYIECFRTGSLEAFQKSQKDWVTELSAREENIIGFIEPYRDPAGIRSEWEAMIGIADLDEKSKLKLFVESSKVIIRQLPWALVRSLAVCGSIIFEAANLPNYEYIRETCGFKNIVLANRLSVNNNQNSVPLGQTIRTKYF
;
A
#
# COMPACT_ATOMS: atom_id res chain seq x y z
N MET A 1 -17.44 0.81 5.13
CA MET A 1 -18.66 -0.02 5.30
C MET A 1 -18.37 -1.24 6.15
N HIS A 2 -17.44 -2.11 5.73
CA HIS A 2 -17.11 -3.35 6.45
C HIS A 2 -16.72 -3.13 7.92
N MET A 3 -15.89 -2.13 8.21
CA MET A 3 -15.48 -1.81 9.59
C MET A 3 -16.63 -1.29 10.46
N ASP A 4 -17.53 -0.48 9.90
CA ASP A 4 -18.67 0.03 10.67
C ASP A 4 -19.68 -1.07 11.00
N LEU A 5 -19.81 -2.08 10.15
CA LEU A 5 -20.61 -3.27 10.43
C LEU A 5 -19.98 -4.12 11.53
N TYR A 6 -18.65 -4.29 11.52
CA TYR A 6 -17.92 -4.96 12.60
C TYR A 6 -18.15 -4.28 13.96
N TYR A 7 -18.06 -2.94 14.00
CA TYR A 7 -18.30 -2.20 15.24
C TYR A 7 -19.77 -2.28 15.69
N ALA A 8 -20.73 -2.23 14.76
CA ALA A 8 -22.15 -2.33 15.09
C ALA A 8 -22.54 -3.68 15.70
N CYS A 9 -21.94 -4.78 15.26
CA CYS A 9 -22.16 -6.11 15.85
C CYS A 9 -21.15 -6.44 16.97
N GLY A 10 -20.18 -5.58 17.26
CA GLY A 10 -19.09 -5.85 18.21
C GLY A 10 -18.27 -7.09 17.86
N GLY A 11 -18.14 -7.40 16.56
CA GLY A 11 -17.52 -8.62 16.05
C GLY A 11 -18.33 -9.92 16.25
N LYS A 12 -19.55 -9.85 16.80
CA LYS A 12 -20.42 -11.01 17.01
C LYS A 12 -21.32 -11.25 15.79
N TRP A 13 -20.73 -11.75 14.71
CA TRP A 13 -21.46 -11.92 13.44
C TRP A 13 -22.67 -12.87 13.53
N ASP A 14 -22.67 -13.82 14.46
CA ASP A 14 -23.79 -14.73 14.69
C ASP A 14 -25.10 -14.01 15.07
N THR A 15 -25.01 -12.80 15.65
CA THR A 15 -26.21 -12.01 15.99
C THR A 15 -26.85 -11.37 14.76
N VAL A 16 -26.09 -11.21 13.66
CA VAL A 16 -26.56 -10.56 12.43
C VAL A 16 -27.56 -11.45 11.69
N VAL A 17 -27.39 -12.78 11.76
CA VAL A 17 -28.29 -13.77 11.13
C VAL A 17 -29.75 -13.58 11.57
N PRO A 18 -30.09 -13.69 12.87
CA PRO A 18 -31.47 -13.48 13.32
C PRO A 18 -31.91 -12.01 13.25
N GLN A 19 -31.00 -11.05 13.43
CA GLN A 19 -31.34 -9.62 13.42
C GLN A 19 -31.74 -9.11 12.03
N CYS A 20 -31.09 -9.61 10.98
CA CYS A 20 -31.29 -9.16 9.61
C CYS A 20 -32.18 -10.10 8.80
N ASP A 21 -32.68 -11.20 9.38
CA ASP A 21 -33.44 -12.23 8.67
C ASP A 21 -32.68 -12.70 7.42
N ILE A 22 -31.44 -13.16 7.62
CA ILE A 22 -30.57 -13.75 6.59
C ILE A 22 -30.18 -15.16 7.00
N THR A 23 -29.67 -15.94 6.06
CA THR A 23 -29.14 -17.28 6.33
C THR A 23 -27.66 -17.22 6.77
N PRO A 24 -27.16 -18.25 7.48
CA PRO A 24 -25.73 -18.36 7.78
C PRO A 24 -24.85 -18.37 6.52
N ALA A 25 -25.31 -19.00 5.44
CA ALA A 25 -24.57 -19.05 4.17
C ALA A 25 -24.41 -17.64 3.56
N GLU A 26 -25.46 -16.83 3.57
CA GLU A 26 -25.42 -15.44 3.10
C GLU A 26 -24.47 -14.56 3.93
N LEU A 27 -24.45 -14.77 5.25
CA LEU A 27 -23.48 -14.11 6.11
C LEU A 27 -22.05 -14.55 5.76
N THR A 28 -21.81 -15.85 5.53
CA THR A 28 -20.51 -16.35 5.08
C THR A 28 -20.08 -15.69 3.78
N SER A 29 -20.93 -15.63 2.75
CA SER A 29 -20.60 -14.97 1.48
C SER A 29 -20.25 -13.48 1.66
N PHE A 30 -20.94 -12.78 2.56
CA PHE A 30 -20.60 -11.40 2.90
C PHE A 30 -19.23 -11.30 3.59
N LEU A 31 -18.94 -12.18 4.55
CA LEU A 31 -17.68 -12.18 5.29
C LEU A 31 -16.50 -12.55 4.41
N GLU A 32 -16.67 -13.48 3.47
CA GLU A 32 -15.66 -13.83 2.47
C GLU A 32 -15.36 -12.63 1.56
N TYR A 33 -16.39 -11.95 1.06
CA TYR A 33 -16.21 -10.72 0.29
C TYR A 33 -15.53 -9.62 1.12
N ALA A 34 -15.94 -9.41 2.37
CA ALA A 34 -15.34 -8.42 3.25
C ALA A 34 -13.86 -8.73 3.53
N ALA A 35 -13.53 -10.00 3.78
CA ALA A 35 -12.16 -10.45 3.95
C ALA A 35 -11.34 -10.19 2.69
N MET A 36 -11.84 -10.55 1.51
CA MET A 36 -11.17 -10.32 0.24
C MET A 36 -10.98 -8.82 -0.05
N PHE A 37 -12.00 -8.00 0.20
CA PHE A 37 -11.93 -6.54 0.08
C PHE A 37 -10.84 -5.95 0.98
N LEU A 38 -10.82 -6.35 2.25
CA LEU A 38 -9.85 -5.86 3.23
C LEU A 38 -8.42 -6.34 2.92
N CYS A 39 -8.25 -7.57 2.42
CA CYS A 39 -6.95 -8.10 2.00
C CYS A 39 -6.38 -7.39 0.77
N ASN A 40 -7.23 -6.96 -0.17
CA ASN A 40 -6.79 -6.29 -1.40
C ASN A 40 -6.86 -4.74 -1.30
N LEU A 41 -7.31 -4.21 -0.16
CA LEU A 41 -7.56 -2.78 0.07
C LEU A 41 -8.51 -2.14 -0.98
N GLY A 42 -9.44 -2.93 -1.52
CA GLY A 42 -10.34 -2.54 -2.59
C GLY A 42 -11.07 -3.75 -3.19
N ASN A 43 -11.94 -3.51 -4.18
CA ASN A 43 -12.74 -4.55 -4.85
C ASN A 43 -12.13 -5.06 -6.17
N TYR A 44 -10.80 -4.92 -6.30
CA TYR A 44 -10.01 -5.48 -7.39
C TYR A 44 -8.91 -6.32 -6.79
N HIS A 45 -8.65 -7.49 -7.36
CA HIS A 45 -7.50 -8.29 -6.97
C HIS A 45 -6.23 -7.48 -7.19
N GLY A 46 -5.33 -7.48 -6.21
CA GLY A 46 -4.00 -6.88 -6.36
C GLY A 46 -3.25 -7.56 -7.51
N GLU A 47 -3.34 -8.89 -7.60
CA GLU A 47 -2.83 -9.66 -8.74
C GLU A 47 -3.87 -9.72 -9.88
N GLY A 48 -3.47 -9.31 -11.08
CA GLY A 48 -4.29 -9.42 -12.30
C GLY A 48 -5.36 -8.34 -12.48
N ASP A 49 -5.54 -7.43 -11.50
CA ASP A 49 -6.46 -6.28 -11.57
C ASP A 49 -7.89 -6.65 -12.02
N GLN A 50 -8.34 -7.85 -11.65
CA GLN A 50 -9.69 -8.31 -11.94
C GLN A 50 -10.63 -7.85 -10.82
N LYS A 51 -11.77 -7.27 -11.22
CA LYS A 51 -12.81 -6.90 -10.27
C LYS A 51 -13.45 -8.14 -9.68
N PHE A 52 -13.59 -8.19 -8.37
CA PHE A 52 -14.43 -9.17 -7.69
C PHE A 52 -15.66 -8.48 -7.11
N VAL A 53 -16.78 -9.19 -7.14
CA VAL A 53 -18.05 -8.71 -6.63
C VAL A 53 -18.54 -9.67 -5.55
N PRO A 54 -19.31 -9.17 -4.57
CA PRO A 54 -19.84 -10.03 -3.54
C PRO A 54 -20.79 -11.08 -4.15
N ASP A 55 -20.59 -12.36 -3.80
CA ASP A 55 -21.52 -13.45 -4.16
C ASP A 55 -22.72 -13.46 -3.21
N LEU A 56 -23.45 -12.35 -3.20
CA LEU A 56 -24.67 -12.20 -2.42
C LEU A 56 -25.67 -11.35 -3.18
N ASN A 57 -26.95 -11.67 -2.97
CA ASN A 57 -28.02 -10.91 -3.59
C ASN A 57 -28.05 -9.47 -2.99
N ALA A 58 -28.51 -8.52 -3.79
CA ALA A 58 -28.52 -7.11 -3.39
C ALA A 58 -29.47 -6.81 -2.20
N GLU A 59 -30.42 -7.71 -1.91
CA GLU A 59 -31.36 -7.57 -0.80
C GLU A 59 -30.74 -7.94 0.55
N THR A 60 -30.00 -9.03 0.59
CA THR A 60 -29.19 -9.47 1.73
C THR A 60 -28.19 -8.39 2.11
N LEU A 61 -27.52 -7.76 1.14
CA LEU A 61 -26.66 -6.61 1.44
C LEU A 61 -27.45 -5.46 2.07
N ARG A 62 -28.66 -5.16 1.57
CA ARG A 62 -29.52 -4.11 2.13
C ARG A 62 -29.92 -4.43 3.57
N LYS A 63 -30.26 -5.69 3.86
CA LYS A 63 -30.58 -6.16 5.21
C LYS A 63 -29.38 -5.98 6.13
N ILE A 64 -28.20 -6.49 5.75
CA ILE A 64 -26.98 -6.41 6.57
C ILE A 64 -26.58 -4.97 6.89
N VAL A 65 -26.63 -4.05 5.91
CA VAL A 65 -26.19 -2.67 6.18
C VAL A 65 -27.07 -1.93 7.18
N THR A 66 -28.31 -2.38 7.44
CA THR A 66 -29.22 -1.69 8.36
C THR A 66 -28.78 -1.73 9.82
N ILE A 67 -27.85 -2.62 10.18
CA ILE A 67 -27.32 -2.67 11.56
C ILE A 67 -26.46 -1.45 11.90
N SER A 68 -26.03 -0.66 10.91
CA SER A 68 -25.23 0.55 11.10
C SER A 68 -25.72 1.69 10.22
N SER A 69 -26.19 2.77 10.86
CA SER A 69 -26.60 4.00 10.16
C SER A 69 -25.48 4.58 9.30
N LYS A 70 -24.22 4.45 9.74
CA LYS A 70 -23.04 4.88 8.99
C LYS A 70 -22.80 3.99 7.76
N ALA A 71 -22.93 2.67 7.90
CA ALA A 71 -22.83 1.75 6.75
C ALA A 71 -23.92 2.02 5.70
N GLN A 72 -25.13 2.39 6.13
CA GLN A 72 -26.20 2.79 5.20
C GLN A 72 -25.84 4.07 4.42
N GLN A 73 -25.26 5.07 5.08
CA GLN A 73 -24.80 6.31 4.44
C GLN A 73 -23.68 6.04 3.43
N GLU A 74 -22.69 5.25 3.82
CA GLU A 74 -21.56 4.89 2.95
C GLU A 74 -22.01 4.10 1.71
N ARG A 75 -22.95 3.17 1.86
CA ARG A 75 -23.55 2.47 0.71
C ARG A 75 -24.26 3.44 -0.24
N ALA A 76 -24.96 4.44 0.29
CA ALA A 76 -25.61 5.47 -0.52
C ALA A 76 -24.58 6.31 -1.30
N ILE A 77 -23.43 6.60 -0.68
CA ILE A 77 -22.29 7.28 -1.31
C ILE A 77 -21.67 6.40 -2.41
N GLU A 78 -21.42 5.12 -2.14
CA GLU A 78 -20.86 4.17 -3.10
C GLU A 78 -21.74 4.01 -4.35
N LEU A 79 -23.06 3.91 -4.17
CA LEU A 79 -24.01 3.85 -5.27
C LEU A 79 -23.98 5.10 -6.16
N ARG A 80 -23.73 6.28 -5.57
CA ARG A 80 -23.58 7.55 -6.31
C ARG A 80 -22.23 7.63 -7.04
N HIS A 81 -21.20 6.94 -6.56
CA HIS A 81 -19.83 6.99 -7.10
C HIS A 81 -19.41 5.76 -7.89
N ARG A 82 -20.34 4.89 -8.33
CA ARG A 82 -20.09 3.65 -9.10
C ARG A 82 -19.12 3.77 -10.30
N HIS A 83 -18.84 4.98 -10.79
CA HIS A 83 -17.98 5.26 -11.94
C HIS A 83 -16.64 5.95 -11.61
N ARG A 84 -16.29 6.15 -10.32
CA ARG A 84 -15.01 6.79 -9.95
C ARG A 84 -14.04 5.76 -9.36
N THR A 85 -13.01 5.43 -10.12
CA THR A 85 -11.86 4.65 -9.67
C THR A 85 -10.98 5.52 -8.77
N TYR A 86 -10.95 5.24 -7.47
CA TYR A 86 -10.04 5.86 -6.51
C TYR A 86 -8.86 4.90 -6.29
N PHE A 87 -7.76 5.13 -7.00
CA PHE A 87 -6.49 4.50 -6.67
C PHE A 87 -5.61 5.52 -5.93
N PRO A 88 -5.07 5.18 -4.75
CA PRO A 88 -4.15 6.04 -4.02
C PRO A 88 -2.82 6.05 -4.78
N ARG A 89 -2.60 7.11 -5.57
CA ARG A 89 -1.42 7.28 -6.41
C ARG A 89 -0.76 8.60 -6.09
N ARG A 90 0.55 8.64 -6.23
CA ARG A 90 1.35 9.84 -5.93
C ARG A 90 0.88 11.07 -6.69
N ASP A 91 0.61 10.90 -7.98
CA ASP A 91 0.19 11.98 -8.88
C ASP A 91 -1.08 11.57 -9.65
N ARG A 92 -2.22 12.25 -9.42
CA ARG A 92 -3.49 12.00 -10.15
C ARG A 92 -3.76 13.09 -11.17
N GLN A 93 -4.22 12.70 -12.37
CA GLN A 93 -4.69 13.63 -13.39
C GLN A 93 -6.22 13.78 -13.28
N CYS A 94 -6.70 15.01 -13.09
CA CYS A 94 -8.11 15.34 -13.24
C CYS A 94 -8.30 16.20 -14.49
N ILE A 95 -9.27 15.81 -15.34
CA ILE A 95 -9.68 16.55 -16.53
C ILE A 95 -10.80 17.51 -16.09
N GLY A 96 -10.62 18.82 -16.29
CA GLY A 96 -11.69 19.81 -16.12
C GLY A 96 -12.68 19.76 -17.29
N ASP A 97 -13.95 20.07 -17.02
CA ASP A 97 -14.96 20.23 -18.06
C ASP A 97 -14.78 21.57 -18.80
N ASP A 98 -15.06 21.55 -20.11
CA ASP A 98 -15.09 22.63 -21.12
C ASP A 98 -13.83 22.99 -21.95
N ALA A 99 -14.10 23.69 -23.06
CA ALA A 99 -13.42 23.72 -24.36
C ALA A 99 -11.91 24.07 -24.41
N ASP A 100 -11.32 24.51 -23.29
CA ASP A 100 -9.88 24.66 -23.10
C ASP A 100 -9.45 23.64 -22.03
N LYS A 101 -8.79 22.56 -22.44
CA LYS A 101 -8.50 21.41 -21.56
C LYS A 101 -7.55 21.81 -20.43
N LEU A 102 -8.11 22.14 -19.27
CA LEU A 102 -7.38 22.35 -18.03
C LEU A 102 -7.10 21.00 -17.34
N TYR A 103 -5.86 20.79 -16.92
CA TYR A 103 -5.40 19.57 -16.26
C TYR A 103 -4.83 19.88 -14.88
N HIS A 104 -5.32 19.20 -13.85
CA HIS A 104 -4.71 19.27 -12.52
C HIS A 104 -3.90 18.00 -12.26
N LEU A 105 -2.62 18.19 -11.94
CA LEU A 105 -1.71 17.18 -11.39
C LEU A 105 -1.77 17.26 -9.87
N LEU A 106 -2.55 16.37 -9.27
CA LEU A 106 -2.73 16.29 -7.82
C LEU A 106 -1.55 15.56 -7.21
N LYS A 107 -0.78 16.25 -6.38
CA LYS A 107 0.41 15.75 -5.71
C LYS A 107 0.07 15.29 -4.30
N ALA A 108 0.47 14.07 -3.96
CA ALA A 108 0.31 13.52 -2.62
C ALA A 108 1.17 14.27 -1.59
N SER A 109 0.53 15.00 -0.70
CA SER A 109 1.20 15.78 0.35
C SER A 109 0.27 16.15 1.50
N THR A 110 0.80 16.38 2.69
CA THR A 110 0.01 16.95 3.80
C THR A 110 -0.29 18.43 3.57
N GLU A 111 0.67 19.15 3.01
CA GLU A 111 0.49 20.57 2.69
C GLU A 111 -0.50 20.72 1.55
N THR A 112 -1.47 21.60 1.74
CA THR A 112 -2.50 21.96 0.76
C THR A 112 -2.24 23.35 0.15
N ILE A 113 -1.10 23.97 0.48
CA ILE A 113 -0.82 25.38 0.19
C ILE A 113 -0.83 25.59 -1.32
N VAL A 114 -1.79 26.39 -1.76
CA VAL A 114 -1.78 27.08 -3.05
C VAL A 114 -0.79 28.25 -2.91
N PRO A 115 0.22 28.42 -3.78
CA PRO A 115 1.07 29.59 -3.76
C PRO A 115 0.22 30.87 -3.74
N VAL A 116 0.71 31.92 -3.08
CA VAL A 116 0.01 33.22 -2.92
C VAL A 116 -0.38 33.83 -4.28
N ASP A 117 0.30 33.43 -5.37
CA ASP A 117 0.06 33.87 -6.75
C ASP A 117 -0.83 32.94 -7.59
N GLY A 118 -1.54 32.00 -6.96
CA GLY A 118 -2.41 31.03 -7.66
C GLY A 118 -1.74 29.68 -7.93
N LEU A 119 -2.46 28.81 -8.66
CA LEU A 119 -1.98 27.47 -9.00
C LEU A 119 -0.70 27.55 -9.84
N ARG A 120 0.32 26.75 -9.49
CA ARG A 120 1.56 26.70 -10.25
C ARG A 120 1.32 25.99 -11.58
N GLU A 121 1.25 26.77 -12.66
CA GLU A 121 1.20 26.25 -14.03
C GLU A 121 2.56 25.67 -14.43
N LEU A 122 2.55 24.48 -15.01
CA LEU A 122 3.73 23.82 -15.58
C LEU A 122 3.87 24.09 -17.08
N SER A 123 2.75 24.07 -17.80
CA SER A 123 2.65 24.21 -19.25
C SER A 123 1.19 24.25 -19.67
N ASP A 124 0.82 25.06 -20.66
CA ASP A 124 -0.46 25.04 -21.41
C ASP A 124 -1.65 24.41 -20.67
N GLY A 125 -2.12 25.05 -19.60
CA GLY A 125 -3.30 24.61 -18.86
C GLY A 125 -3.08 23.43 -17.88
N ILE A 126 -1.84 23.03 -17.61
CA ILE A 126 -1.47 22.00 -16.63
C ILE A 126 -1.01 22.65 -15.32
N PHE A 127 -1.70 22.34 -14.22
CA PHE A 127 -1.46 22.93 -12.90
C PHE A 127 -1.09 21.85 -11.88
N ILE A 128 -0.08 22.13 -11.05
CA ILE A 128 0.19 21.29 -9.86
C ILE A 128 -0.70 21.74 -8.71
N VAL A 129 -1.34 20.77 -8.07
CA VAL A 129 -2.18 20.97 -6.88
C VAL A 129 -1.66 20.04 -5.78
N ASN A 130 -1.24 20.60 -4.66
CA ASN A 130 -0.82 19.82 -3.49
C ASN A 130 -2.04 19.40 -2.64
N GLY A 131 -1.84 18.42 -1.75
CA GLY A 131 -2.82 18.08 -0.71
C GLY A 131 -3.58 16.79 -0.95
N ASP A 132 -3.21 16.02 -1.98
CA ASP A 132 -3.84 14.73 -2.21
C ASP A 132 -3.49 13.77 -1.05
N HIS A 133 -4.50 13.08 -0.51
CA HIS A 133 -4.37 12.24 0.69
C HIS A 133 -3.79 12.96 1.92
N SER A 134 -4.02 14.28 2.03
CA SER A 134 -3.42 15.11 3.09
C SER A 134 -3.77 14.65 4.51
N GLU A 135 -4.99 14.15 4.74
CA GLU A 135 -5.39 13.64 6.05
C GLU A 135 -4.63 12.35 6.42
N GLU A 136 -4.57 11.38 5.51
CA GLU A 136 -3.88 10.12 5.71
C GLU A 136 -2.37 10.33 5.88
N LEU A 137 -1.76 11.15 5.01
CA LEU A 137 -0.35 11.48 5.07
C LEU A 137 0.00 12.23 6.36
N SER A 138 -0.92 13.04 6.91
CA SER A 138 -0.69 13.73 8.20
C SER A 138 -0.58 12.74 9.35
N LYS A 139 -1.39 11.68 9.34
CA LYS A 139 -1.32 10.58 10.32
C LYS A 139 0.00 9.80 10.16
N ILE A 140 0.41 9.52 8.92
CA ILE A 140 1.69 8.87 8.60
C ILE A 140 2.87 9.71 9.09
N CYS A 141 2.91 11.01 8.78
CA CYS A 141 3.93 11.93 9.26
C CYS A 141 4.00 11.94 10.80
N SER A 142 2.85 11.99 11.48
CA SER A 142 2.79 11.96 12.94
C SER A 142 3.38 10.68 13.54
N ALA A 143 3.11 9.53 12.91
CA ALA A 143 3.68 8.25 13.32
C ALA A 143 5.20 8.19 13.06
N LEU A 144 5.67 8.68 11.90
CA LEU A 144 7.09 8.73 11.57
C LEU A 144 7.89 9.68 12.47
N ILE A 145 7.29 10.79 12.88
CA ILE A 145 7.90 11.72 13.85
C ILE A 145 8.18 11.00 15.17
N LYS A 146 7.20 10.24 15.69
CA LYS A 146 7.38 9.42 16.89
C LYS A 146 8.40 8.31 16.68
N ALA A 147 8.33 7.59 15.55
CA ALA A 147 9.28 6.51 15.23
C ALA A 147 10.73 7.02 15.17
N LYS A 148 10.95 8.25 14.70
CA LYS A 148 12.27 8.90 14.63
C LYS A 148 12.93 9.06 16.01
N GLU A 149 12.15 9.19 17.09
CA GLU A 149 12.67 9.26 18.47
C GLU A 149 13.34 7.95 18.91
N TYR A 150 12.99 6.83 18.27
CA TYR A 150 13.53 5.49 18.54
C TYR A 150 14.55 5.02 17.50
N ALA A 151 15.02 5.92 16.62
CA ALA A 151 16.02 5.57 15.61
C ALA A 151 17.33 5.12 16.28
N GLY A 152 17.82 3.94 15.91
CA GLY A 152 19.04 3.34 16.45
C GLY A 152 20.34 3.98 15.97
N ASN A 153 20.31 4.76 14.88
CA ASN A 153 21.48 5.49 14.39
C ASN A 153 21.12 6.75 13.58
N ARG A 154 22.13 7.59 13.30
CA ARG A 154 21.98 8.86 12.59
C ARG A 154 21.47 8.67 11.15
N THR A 155 21.81 7.58 10.47
CA THR A 155 21.33 7.29 9.11
C THR A 155 19.82 7.02 9.12
N GLN A 156 19.34 6.26 10.10
CA GLN A 156 17.91 6.04 10.33
C GLN A 156 17.17 7.34 10.60
N THR A 157 17.70 8.20 11.48
CA THR A 157 17.12 9.53 11.70
C THR A 157 17.04 10.35 10.40
N ARG A 158 18.07 10.28 9.55
CA ARG A 158 18.14 11.03 8.28
C ARG A 158 17.12 10.55 7.25
N PHE A 159 17.00 9.24 7.01
CA PHE A 159 16.03 8.75 6.04
C PHE A 159 14.59 8.94 6.54
N LEU A 160 14.32 8.78 7.84
CA LEU A 160 13.01 9.05 8.44
C LEU A 160 12.63 10.53 8.30
N THR A 161 13.58 11.44 8.53
CA THR A 161 13.37 12.88 8.31
C THR A 161 13.06 13.18 6.84
N SER A 162 13.73 12.49 5.92
CA SER A 162 13.51 12.66 4.48
C SER A 162 12.17 12.08 4.02
N TYR A 163 11.69 10.97 4.62
CA TYR A 163 10.32 10.47 4.42
C TYR A 163 9.27 11.47 4.89
N ILE A 164 9.43 12.02 6.10
CA ILE A 164 8.52 13.05 6.64
C ILE A 164 8.47 14.25 5.70
N GLU A 165 9.62 14.73 5.21
CA GLU A 165 9.67 15.85 4.27
C GLU A 165 9.00 15.53 2.93
N CYS A 166 9.21 14.34 2.40
CA CYS A 166 8.52 13.86 1.20
C CYS A 166 7.01 13.86 1.41
N PHE A 167 6.48 13.27 2.48
CA PHE A 167 5.03 13.18 2.67
C PHE A 167 4.41 14.53 3.06
N ARG A 168 5.18 15.42 3.67
CA ARG A 168 4.74 16.77 3.99
C ARG A 168 4.54 17.63 2.74
N THR A 169 5.53 17.62 1.85
CA THR A 169 5.63 18.54 0.70
C THR A 169 5.35 17.90 -0.67
N GLY A 170 5.26 16.58 -0.71
CA GLY A 170 5.28 15.75 -1.92
C GLY A 170 6.65 15.64 -2.61
N SER A 171 7.75 16.17 -2.07
CA SER A 171 9.05 16.24 -2.77
C SER A 171 9.59 14.86 -3.17
N LEU A 172 9.87 14.69 -4.46
CA LEU A 172 10.51 13.49 -5.01
C LEU A 172 11.99 13.43 -4.63
N GLU A 173 12.64 14.58 -4.54
CA GLU A 173 14.03 14.72 -4.14
C GLU A 173 14.22 14.26 -2.69
N ALA A 174 13.30 14.65 -1.80
CA ALA A 174 13.27 14.19 -0.41
C ALA A 174 13.10 12.66 -0.34
N PHE A 175 12.22 12.10 -1.16
CA PHE A 175 12.05 10.64 -1.24
C PHE A 175 13.32 9.94 -1.74
N GLN A 176 13.91 10.40 -2.84
CA GLN A 176 15.15 9.83 -3.36
C GLN A 176 16.31 9.94 -2.37
N LYS A 177 16.38 11.04 -1.60
CA LYS A 177 17.35 11.20 -0.52
C LYS A 177 17.14 10.16 0.58
N SER A 178 15.89 9.87 0.97
CA SER A 178 15.61 8.81 1.93
C SER A 178 16.07 7.45 1.41
N GLN A 179 15.85 7.16 0.11
CA GLN A 179 16.27 5.91 -0.51
C GLN A 179 17.80 5.75 -0.54
N LYS A 180 18.54 6.81 -0.84
CA LYS A 180 20.02 6.83 -0.79
C LYS A 180 20.53 6.51 0.61
N ASP A 181 19.97 7.18 1.61
CA ASP A 181 20.37 6.95 3.00
C ASP A 181 20.00 5.54 3.46
N TRP A 182 18.81 5.07 3.09
CA TRP A 182 18.31 3.74 3.41
C TRP A 182 19.16 2.62 2.82
N VAL A 183 19.56 2.72 1.55
CA VAL A 183 20.36 1.66 0.90
C VAL A 183 21.76 1.54 1.51
N THR A 184 22.34 2.67 1.95
CA THR A 184 23.64 2.69 2.63
C THR A 184 23.58 2.23 4.08
N GLU A 185 22.38 2.12 4.65
CA GLU A 185 22.19 1.67 6.03
C GLU A 185 22.15 0.14 6.10
N LEU A 186 23.30 -0.46 6.42
CA LEU A 186 23.47 -1.92 6.47
C LEU A 186 23.48 -2.49 7.89
N SER A 187 23.58 -1.65 8.92
CA SER A 187 23.75 -2.08 10.31
C SER A 187 22.42 -2.31 11.05
N ALA A 188 21.32 -1.80 10.49
CA ALA A 188 20.00 -1.89 11.09
C ALA A 188 19.55 -3.34 11.35
N ARG A 189 18.94 -3.53 12.52
CA ARG A 189 18.18 -4.73 12.88
C ARG A 189 16.75 -4.65 12.35
N GLU A 190 16.16 -3.46 12.37
CA GLU A 190 14.83 -3.17 11.83
C GLU A 190 14.98 -2.64 10.40
N GLU A 191 14.39 -3.37 9.44
CA GLU A 191 14.35 -2.98 8.04
C GLU A 191 12.96 -2.42 7.70
N ASN A 192 12.93 -1.34 6.91
CA ASN A 192 11.67 -0.75 6.51
C ASN A 192 11.75 -0.07 5.14
N ILE A 193 10.62 -0.03 4.44
CA ILE A 193 10.41 0.81 3.28
C ILE A 193 8.96 1.32 3.31
N ILE A 194 8.76 2.60 2.99
CA ILE A 194 7.45 3.24 3.05
C ILE A 194 7.39 4.33 1.98
N GLY A 195 6.32 4.34 1.19
CA GLY A 195 6.13 5.36 0.16
C GLY A 195 5.26 4.90 -0.99
N PHE A 196 5.25 5.69 -2.06
CA PHE A 196 4.72 5.28 -3.35
C PHE A 196 5.84 4.59 -4.12
N ILE A 197 5.83 3.25 -4.17
CA ILE A 197 6.98 2.46 -4.63
C ILE A 197 6.74 1.87 -6.01
N GLU A 198 5.72 1.02 -6.13
CA GLU A 198 5.54 0.16 -7.32
C GLU A 198 4.49 0.69 -8.30
N PRO A 199 4.81 0.80 -9.61
CA PRO A 199 3.90 1.37 -10.61
C PRO A 199 2.99 0.34 -11.30
N TYR A 200 3.02 -0.94 -10.89
CA TYR A 200 2.39 -2.06 -11.62
C TYR A 200 0.91 -1.85 -11.96
N ARG A 201 0.17 -1.19 -11.07
CA ARG A 201 -1.28 -0.97 -11.22
C ARG A 201 -1.62 0.28 -12.02
N ASP A 202 -0.64 1.10 -12.40
CA ASP A 202 -0.88 2.23 -13.31
C ASP A 202 -0.98 1.75 -14.75
N PRO A 203 -2.09 1.98 -15.47
CA PRO A 203 -2.18 1.67 -16.89
C PRO A 203 -1.07 2.33 -17.72
N ALA A 204 -0.56 3.48 -17.28
CA ALA A 204 0.58 4.15 -17.92
C ALA A 204 1.95 3.71 -17.36
N GLY A 205 1.99 2.95 -16.28
CA GLY A 205 3.22 2.44 -15.65
C GLY A 205 4.14 3.49 -15.04
N ILE A 206 3.65 4.70 -14.77
CA ILE A 206 4.47 5.84 -14.29
C ILE A 206 4.12 6.30 -12.87
N ARG A 207 2.92 5.99 -12.37
CA ARG A 207 2.45 6.34 -11.03
C ARG A 207 2.54 5.15 -10.10
N SER A 208 3.25 5.33 -9.00
CA SER A 208 3.37 4.27 -7.99
C SER A 208 2.19 4.21 -7.03
N GLU A 209 1.85 3.00 -6.60
CA GLU A 209 0.92 2.70 -5.50
C GLU A 209 1.63 2.87 -4.15
N TRP A 210 0.87 3.29 -3.13
CA TRP A 210 1.37 3.38 -1.76
C TRP A 210 1.58 2.00 -1.14
N GLU A 211 2.74 1.78 -0.54
CA GLU A 211 3.05 0.59 0.23
C GLU A 211 3.93 0.91 1.46
N ALA A 212 3.92 0.00 2.42
CA ALA A 212 4.84 0.02 3.54
C ALA A 212 5.20 -1.40 3.97
N MET A 213 6.47 -1.64 4.28
CA MET A 213 6.95 -2.88 4.87
C MET A 213 7.83 -2.55 6.08
N ILE A 214 7.63 -3.27 7.17
CA ILE A 214 8.50 -3.26 8.34
C ILE A 214 8.83 -4.71 8.69
N GLY A 215 10.11 -5.00 8.90
CA GLY A 215 10.56 -6.32 9.31
C GLY A 215 11.79 -6.30 10.18
N ILE A 216 12.05 -7.42 10.83
CA ILE A 216 13.23 -7.61 11.68
C ILE A 216 14.19 -8.51 10.89
N ALA A 217 15.41 -8.02 10.72
CA ALA A 217 16.48 -8.77 10.09
C ALA A 217 16.85 -9.98 10.95
N ASP A 218 16.94 -11.14 10.31
CA ASP A 218 17.42 -12.37 10.91
C ASP A 218 18.96 -12.38 10.81
N LEU A 219 19.66 -12.21 11.94
CA LEU A 219 21.11 -11.98 11.96
C LEU A 219 21.90 -13.21 11.47
N ASP A 220 21.40 -14.42 11.74
CA ASP A 220 22.05 -15.66 11.32
C ASP A 220 21.95 -15.83 9.81
N GLU A 221 20.75 -15.62 9.25
CA GLU A 221 20.53 -15.68 7.80
C GLU A 221 21.21 -14.53 7.07
N LYS A 222 21.22 -13.33 7.65
CA LYS A 222 21.98 -12.17 7.14
C LYS A 222 23.47 -12.48 7.08
N SER A 223 24.03 -13.20 8.06
CA SER A 223 25.44 -13.58 8.06
C SER A 223 25.77 -14.59 6.96
N LYS A 224 24.90 -15.59 6.73
CA LYS A 224 25.04 -16.54 5.61
C LYS A 224 24.98 -15.83 4.25
N LEU A 225 24.01 -14.93 4.08
CA LEU A 225 23.89 -14.11 2.86
C LEU A 225 25.07 -13.17 2.68
N LYS A 226 25.64 -12.62 3.75
CA LYS A 226 26.83 -11.78 3.69
C LYS A 226 28.04 -12.56 3.15
N LEU A 227 28.26 -13.80 3.61
CA LEU A 227 29.32 -14.66 3.07
C LEU A 227 29.13 -14.95 1.57
N PHE A 228 27.88 -15.15 1.14
CA PHE A 228 27.53 -15.29 -0.27
C PHE A 228 27.82 -13.99 -1.07
N VAL A 229 27.50 -12.82 -0.51
CA VAL A 229 27.81 -11.50 -1.11
C VAL A 229 29.32 -11.22 -1.15
N GLU A 230 30.08 -11.59 -0.13
CA GLU A 230 31.54 -11.41 -0.13
C GLU A 230 32.21 -12.31 -1.19
N SER A 231 31.62 -13.48 -1.44
CA SER A 231 31.98 -14.37 -2.54
C SER A 231 31.46 -13.88 -3.90
N SER A 232 30.63 -12.84 -3.91
CA SER A 232 29.96 -12.38 -5.13
C SER A 232 30.92 -11.89 -6.18
N LYS A 233 32.14 -11.42 -5.87
CA LYS A 233 33.14 -11.06 -6.91
C LYS A 233 33.45 -12.20 -7.89
N VAL A 234 33.20 -13.44 -7.49
CA VAL A 234 33.30 -14.65 -8.34
C VAL A 234 31.96 -14.98 -9.04
N ILE A 235 30.83 -14.57 -8.46
CA ILE A 235 29.44 -14.87 -8.87
C ILE A 235 28.77 -13.66 -9.61
N ILE A 236 29.45 -12.50 -9.68
CA ILE A 236 28.90 -11.12 -9.80
C ILE A 236 28.14 -10.80 -11.07
N ARG A 237 27.91 -11.77 -11.94
CA ARG A 237 26.96 -11.62 -13.04
C ARG A 237 25.50 -11.83 -12.62
N GLN A 238 25.17 -12.39 -11.45
CA GLN A 238 23.76 -12.68 -11.09
C GLN A 238 23.42 -12.65 -9.57
N LEU A 239 22.98 -11.48 -9.07
CA LEU A 239 22.02 -11.29 -7.95
C LEU A 239 22.56 -11.12 -6.52
N PRO A 240 22.10 -10.09 -5.78
CA PRO A 240 22.17 -10.01 -4.30
C PRO A 240 20.81 -10.33 -3.66
N TRP A 241 20.73 -10.91 -2.45
CA TRP A 241 19.49 -11.07 -1.64
C TRP A 241 19.76 -10.74 -0.15
N ALA A 242 18.79 -10.18 0.58
CA ALA A 242 18.78 -10.05 2.04
C ALA A 242 17.46 -10.64 2.59
N LEU A 243 17.51 -11.36 3.72
CA LEU A 243 16.35 -12.03 4.30
C LEU A 243 15.82 -11.27 5.52
N VAL A 244 14.51 -11.04 5.56
CA VAL A 244 13.80 -10.29 6.60
C VAL A 244 12.57 -11.09 7.04
N ARG A 245 12.28 -11.10 8.34
CA ARG A 245 10.99 -11.58 8.86
C ARG A 245 10.05 -10.38 8.95
N SER A 246 8.99 -10.34 8.12
CA SER A 246 8.07 -9.21 8.12
C SER A 246 7.25 -9.17 9.41
N LEU A 247 7.15 -8.00 10.02
CA LEU A 247 6.23 -7.74 11.13
C LEU A 247 4.90 -7.20 10.60
N ALA A 248 4.97 -6.29 9.62
CA ALA A 248 3.81 -5.71 8.96
C ALA A 248 4.13 -5.38 7.50
N VAL A 249 3.17 -5.64 6.63
CA VAL A 249 3.18 -5.22 5.22
C VAL A 249 1.81 -4.61 4.92
N CYS A 250 1.80 -3.39 4.41
CA CYS A 250 0.61 -2.65 4.03
C CYS A 250 0.70 -2.39 2.53
N GLY A 251 -0.23 -2.95 1.76
CA GLY A 251 -0.28 -2.83 0.31
C GLY A 251 -1.40 -3.71 -0.25
N SER A 252 -1.70 -3.56 -1.53
CA SER A 252 -2.70 -4.38 -2.23
C SER A 252 -2.22 -5.82 -2.48
N ILE A 253 -0.90 -6.03 -2.51
CA ILE A 253 -0.21 -7.31 -2.71
C ILE A 253 0.90 -7.44 -1.66
N ILE A 254 1.15 -8.67 -1.19
CA ILE A 254 2.29 -9.00 -0.34
C ILE A 254 3.26 -9.89 -1.13
N PHE A 255 4.29 -9.29 -1.70
CA PHE A 255 5.35 -9.99 -2.44
C PHE A 255 6.22 -10.85 -1.52
N GLU A 256 6.77 -11.95 -2.05
CA GLU A 256 7.72 -12.80 -1.33
C GLU A 256 9.11 -12.16 -1.21
N ALA A 257 9.46 -11.35 -2.20
CA ALA A 257 10.72 -10.64 -2.26
C ALA A 257 10.57 -9.31 -3.01
N ALA A 258 11.43 -8.36 -2.70
CA ALA A 258 11.49 -7.05 -3.33
C ALA A 258 12.96 -6.67 -3.63
N ASN A 259 13.18 -5.92 -4.70
CA ASN A 259 14.51 -5.42 -5.08
C ASN A 259 14.40 -3.90 -5.27
N LEU A 260 14.94 -3.15 -4.31
CA LEU A 260 14.66 -1.73 -4.14
C LEU A 260 15.95 -0.93 -3.87
N PRO A 261 15.99 0.38 -4.16
CA PRO A 261 14.91 1.19 -4.73
C PRO A 261 14.78 1.05 -6.26
N ASN A 262 13.66 1.56 -6.79
CA ASN A 262 13.33 1.56 -8.23
C ASN A 262 14.07 2.64 -9.05
N TYR A 263 14.96 3.44 -8.44
CA TYR A 263 15.70 4.52 -9.13
C TYR A 263 17.05 4.02 -9.66
N GLU A 264 17.19 3.85 -10.97
CA GLU A 264 18.39 3.27 -11.59
C GLU A 264 19.68 3.98 -11.19
N TYR A 265 19.69 5.31 -11.24
CA TYR A 265 20.88 6.07 -10.85
C TYR A 265 21.31 5.84 -9.39
N ILE A 266 20.37 5.60 -8.46
CA ILE A 266 20.69 5.28 -7.06
C ILE A 266 21.29 3.88 -6.99
N ARG A 267 20.77 2.94 -7.79
CA ARG A 267 21.27 1.56 -7.88
C ARG A 267 22.72 1.54 -8.35
N GLU A 268 23.04 2.34 -9.35
CA GLU A 268 24.39 2.45 -9.91
C GLU A 268 25.37 3.17 -8.95
N THR A 269 24.92 4.26 -8.31
CA THR A 269 25.82 5.14 -7.53
C THR A 269 25.90 4.83 -6.04
N CYS A 270 24.83 4.27 -5.45
CA CYS A 270 24.72 3.99 -4.02
C CYS A 270 24.48 2.50 -3.73
N GLY A 271 23.96 1.74 -4.71
CA GLY A 271 23.62 0.34 -4.59
C GLY A 271 22.12 0.09 -4.45
N PHE A 272 21.75 -1.15 -4.12
CA PHE A 272 20.37 -1.59 -3.93
C PHE A 272 20.28 -2.69 -2.86
N LYS A 273 19.09 -2.84 -2.27
CA LYS A 273 18.75 -3.90 -1.33
C LYS A 273 17.80 -4.87 -2.00
N ASN A 274 17.99 -6.14 -1.69
CA ASN A 274 17.05 -7.19 -2.03
C ASN A 274 16.51 -7.70 -0.73
N ILE A 275 15.19 -7.83 -0.61
CA ILE A 275 14.52 -8.20 0.62
C ILE A 275 13.73 -9.44 0.31
N VAL A 276 13.85 -10.46 1.15
CA VAL A 276 13.12 -11.71 1.06
C VAL A 276 12.33 -11.86 2.35
N LEU A 277 11.02 -12.06 2.27
CA LEU A 277 10.13 -12.18 3.42
C LEU A 277 10.06 -13.65 3.88
N ALA A 278 10.91 -14.03 4.83
CA ALA A 278 11.10 -15.42 5.24
C ALA A 278 9.81 -16.12 5.70
N ASN A 279 9.02 -15.43 6.51
CA ASN A 279 7.73 -15.93 6.99
C ASN A 279 6.70 -16.05 5.86
N ARG A 280 6.70 -15.14 4.88
CA ARG A 280 5.83 -15.23 3.70
C ARG A 280 6.15 -16.46 2.85
N LEU A 281 7.43 -16.68 2.57
CA LEU A 281 7.92 -17.86 1.85
C LEU A 281 7.54 -19.16 2.57
N SER A 282 7.67 -19.20 3.91
CA SER A 282 7.34 -20.39 4.68
C SER A 282 5.87 -20.78 4.61
N VAL A 283 4.96 -19.79 4.55
CA VAL A 283 3.51 -20.03 4.37
C VAL A 283 3.25 -20.63 3.00
N ASN A 284 3.79 -20.04 1.93
CA ASN A 284 3.57 -20.55 0.56
C ASN A 284 4.11 -21.96 0.34
N ASN A 285 5.20 -22.33 1.03
CA ASN A 285 5.78 -23.66 0.94
C ASN A 285 5.12 -24.70 1.86
N ASN A 286 4.17 -24.30 2.72
CA ASN A 286 3.45 -25.20 3.60
C ASN A 286 2.13 -25.65 2.95
N GLN A 287 2.09 -26.89 2.45
CA GLN A 287 0.92 -27.47 1.76
C GLN A 287 -0.36 -27.52 2.63
N ASN A 288 -0.24 -27.42 3.95
CA ASN A 288 -1.36 -27.45 4.90
C ASN A 288 -1.78 -26.05 5.40
N SER A 289 -1.11 -24.98 4.97
CA SER A 289 -1.51 -23.62 5.33
C SER A 289 -2.68 -23.17 4.45
N VAL A 290 -3.75 -22.67 5.06
CA VAL A 290 -4.81 -21.97 4.32
C VAL A 290 -4.22 -20.62 3.90
N PRO A 291 -4.07 -20.33 2.60
CA PRO A 291 -3.63 -19.02 2.18
C PRO A 291 -4.69 -18.00 2.62
N LEU A 292 -4.32 -17.02 3.44
CA LEU A 292 -5.14 -15.83 3.62
C LEU A 292 -5.26 -15.14 2.25
N GLY A 293 -6.38 -15.35 1.56
CA GLY A 293 -6.74 -14.63 0.34
C GLY A 293 -6.48 -15.30 -1.03
N GLN A 294 -6.11 -16.59 -1.12
CA GLN A 294 -5.91 -17.28 -2.42
C GLN A 294 -6.80 -18.52 -2.66
N THR A 295 -7.94 -18.67 -1.97
CA THR A 295 -8.86 -19.78 -2.24
C THR A 295 -9.86 -19.43 -3.35
N ILE A 296 -9.39 -19.32 -4.59
CA ILE A 296 -10.15 -19.80 -5.77
C ILE A 296 -9.15 -20.54 -6.66
N ARG A 297 -9.10 -21.88 -6.51
CA ARG A 297 -8.47 -22.76 -7.50
C ARG A 297 -9.37 -22.82 -8.73
N THR A 298 -9.11 -22.01 -9.74
CA THR A 298 -9.62 -22.29 -11.08
C THR A 298 -8.85 -23.47 -11.66
N LYS A 299 -9.48 -24.66 -11.67
CA LYS A 299 -9.08 -25.77 -12.53
C LYS A 299 -9.42 -25.38 -13.96
N TYR A 300 -8.42 -25.26 -14.82
CA TYR A 300 -8.61 -25.40 -16.26
C TYR A 300 -8.11 -26.80 -16.65
N PHE A 301 -8.90 -27.53 -17.43
CA PHE A 301 -8.48 -28.74 -18.14
C PHE A 301 -7.49 -28.37 -19.24
#